data_AF-A0A480N8N5-F1
#
_entry.id   AF-A0A480N8N5-F1
#
_cell.length_a   1.000
_cell.length_b   1.000
_cell.length_c   1.000
_cell.angle_alpha   90.00
_cell.angle_beta   90.00
_cell.angle_gamma   90.00
#
_symmetry.space_group_name_H-M   'P 1'
#
loop_
_entity.id
_entity.type
_entity.pdbx_description
1 polymer ?
#
loop_
_entity_poly.entity_id
_entity_poly.type
_entity_poly.pdbx_seq_one_letter_code
_entity_poly.pdbx_strand_id
1 'polypeptide(L)'
;MYSNLGDSRIQHLLLFFIILAAWETGSGQVHYSVPEEAKHGTFVGRIAQDLGLELAELVPRLFRMASKGGGDLLEVNLQNGILFVNSRIDREELCGRGLECSIHLEVIVERPLQVFHVEVEVKDINDNPPVFRAKEQRFFIPESRLLDSHFPIEGAADADIGI
;
A
#
# COMPACT_ATOMS: atom_id res chain seq x y z
N MET A 1 46.44 -37.29 -23.64
CA MET A 1 45.13 -37.20 -22.96
C MET A 1 45.34 -36.42 -21.68
N TYR A 2 45.28 -35.09 -21.75
CA TYR A 2 45.41 -34.24 -20.55
C TYR A 2 44.04 -34.05 -19.92
N SER A 3 44.01 -34.28 -18.62
CA SER A 3 42.87 -34.50 -17.76
C SER A 3 41.98 -33.25 -17.64
N ASN A 4 40.73 -33.32 -18.11
CA ASN A 4 39.69 -32.29 -17.96
C ASN A 4 39.03 -32.25 -16.57
N LEU A 5 39.59 -32.91 -15.55
CA LEU A 5 38.95 -33.01 -14.23
C LEU A 5 39.12 -31.74 -13.35
N GLY A 6 40.10 -30.89 -13.63
CA GLY A 6 40.33 -29.63 -12.89
C GLY A 6 39.40 -28.49 -13.31
N ASP A 7 38.99 -28.49 -14.58
CA ASP A 7 38.20 -27.44 -15.22
C ASP A 7 36.74 -27.43 -14.69
N SER A 8 36.14 -28.62 -14.56
CA SER A 8 34.76 -28.78 -14.07
C SER A 8 34.57 -28.29 -12.63
N ARG A 9 35.53 -28.51 -11.71
CA ARG A 9 35.40 -28.02 -10.31
C ARG A 9 35.49 -26.50 -10.21
N ILE A 10 36.38 -25.88 -10.99
CA ILE A 10 36.53 -24.42 -11.05
C ILE A 10 35.27 -23.80 -11.66
N GLN A 11 34.72 -24.44 -12.70
CA GLN A 11 33.48 -24.00 -13.35
C GLN A 11 32.27 -24.12 -12.41
N HIS A 12 32.18 -25.17 -11.60
CA HIS A 12 31.14 -25.30 -10.57
C HIS A 12 31.29 -24.28 -9.43
N LEU A 13 32.52 -23.98 -8.99
CA LEU A 13 32.77 -22.93 -8.00
C LEU A 13 32.41 -21.55 -8.54
N LEU A 14 32.79 -21.24 -9.78
CA LEU A 14 32.42 -19.99 -10.44
C LEU A 14 30.90 -19.88 -10.61
N LEU A 15 30.22 -20.96 -11.01
CA LEU A 15 28.76 -20.97 -11.10
C LEU A 15 28.11 -20.71 -9.73
N PHE A 16 28.64 -21.32 -8.67
CA PHE A 16 28.15 -21.13 -7.31
C PHE A 16 28.32 -19.69 -6.83
N PHE A 17 29.48 -19.06 -7.10
CA PHE A 17 29.71 -17.64 -6.81
C PHE A 17 28.81 -16.72 -7.64
N ILE A 18 28.53 -17.05 -8.90
CA ILE A 18 27.60 -16.29 -9.76
C ILE A 18 26.17 -16.42 -9.23
N ILE A 19 25.74 -17.61 -8.79
CA ILE A 19 24.41 -17.83 -8.20
C ILE A 19 24.26 -17.08 -6.87
N LEU A 20 25.29 -17.10 -6.02
CA LEU A 20 25.33 -16.30 -4.78
C LEU A 20 25.23 -14.80 -5.06
N ALA A 21 25.98 -14.30 -6.04
CA ALA A 21 25.91 -12.89 -6.45
C ALA A 21 24.56 -12.52 -7.08
N ALA A 22 23.91 -13.46 -7.78
CA ALA A 22 22.60 -13.26 -8.40
C ALA A 22 21.43 -13.34 -7.40
N TRP A 23 21.63 -13.95 -6.22
CA TRP A 23 20.61 -13.99 -5.17
C TRP A 23 20.41 -12.64 -4.48
N GLU A 24 21.44 -11.79 -4.45
CA GLU A 24 21.40 -10.45 -3.84
C GLU A 24 20.57 -9.44 -4.65
N THR A 25 20.22 -9.74 -5.90
CA THR A 25 19.34 -8.90 -6.73
C THR A 25 17.86 -9.24 -6.52
N GLY A 26 17.38 -9.07 -5.28
CA GLY A 26 15.96 -8.97 -5.00
C GLY A 26 15.50 -7.53 -5.18
N SER A 27 14.73 -7.24 -6.22
CA SER A 27 14.11 -5.93 -6.42
C SER A 27 13.16 -5.62 -5.26
N GLY A 28 13.56 -4.68 -4.41
CA GLY A 28 12.89 -4.28 -3.18
C GLY A 28 11.60 -3.49 -3.45
N GLN A 29 10.52 -4.22 -3.72
CA GLN A 29 9.17 -3.68 -3.56
C GLN A 29 8.78 -3.85 -2.10
N VAL A 30 8.64 -2.74 -1.38
CA VAL A 30 8.26 -2.73 0.03
C VAL A 30 6.76 -2.48 0.13
N HIS A 31 6.09 -3.30 0.93
CA HIS A 31 4.66 -3.20 1.19
C HIS A 31 4.39 -2.85 2.65
N TYR A 32 3.60 -1.81 2.87
CA TYR A 32 3.08 -1.45 4.18
C TYR A 32 1.56 -1.45 4.16
N SER A 33 0.96 -1.37 5.34
CA SER A 33 -0.47 -1.10 5.48
C SER A 33 -0.70 -0.04 6.56
N VAL A 34 -1.72 0.78 6.37
CA VAL A 34 -2.13 1.79 7.32
C VAL A 34 -3.66 1.85 7.34
N PRO A 35 -4.30 1.92 8.51
CA PRO A 35 -5.73 2.21 8.57
C PRO A 35 -6.02 3.60 8.00
N GLU A 36 -7.18 3.76 7.37
CA GLU A 36 -7.72 5.10 7.13
C GLU A 36 -8.02 5.83 8.45
N GLU A 37 -8.33 7.12 8.37
CA GLU A 37 -8.55 7.99 9.55
C GLU A 37 -7.39 7.99 10.56
N ALA A 38 -6.22 7.49 10.14
CA ALA A 38 -5.02 7.49 10.96
C ALA A 38 -4.61 8.93 11.30
N LYS A 39 -4.25 9.13 12.57
CA LYS A 39 -3.85 10.45 13.06
C LYS A 39 -2.54 10.89 12.43
N HIS A 40 -2.34 12.19 12.28
CA HIS A 40 -1.04 12.75 11.94
C HIS A 40 0.06 12.22 12.88
N GLY A 41 1.20 11.84 12.31
CA GLY A 41 2.32 11.23 13.01
C GLY A 41 2.18 9.72 13.26
N THR A 42 1.11 9.08 12.78
CA THR A 42 0.95 7.62 12.90
C THR A 42 2.08 6.92 12.15
N PHE A 43 2.72 5.95 12.82
CA PHE A 43 3.79 5.14 12.26
C PHE A 43 3.25 4.21 11.17
N VAL A 44 3.91 4.19 10.01
CA VAL A 44 3.60 3.26 8.90
C VAL A 44 4.69 2.21 8.76
N GLY A 45 5.97 2.62 8.71
CA GLY A 45 7.06 1.69 8.43
C GLY A 45 8.46 2.29 8.61
N ARG A 46 9.48 1.42 8.65
CA ARG A 46 10.91 1.81 8.75
C ARG A 46 11.54 1.82 7.36
N ILE A 47 11.14 2.79 6.55
CA ILE A 47 11.48 2.83 5.11
C ILE A 47 13.00 2.83 4.84
N ALA A 48 13.81 3.52 5.65
CA ALA A 48 15.26 3.53 5.44
C ALA A 48 15.86 2.14 5.69
N GLN A 49 15.43 1.46 6.76
CA GLN A 49 15.90 0.13 7.11
C GLN A 49 15.49 -0.90 6.06
N ASP A 50 14.23 -0.87 5.63
CA ASP A 50 13.66 -1.87 4.71
C ASP A 50 14.21 -1.72 3.28
N LEU A 51 14.67 -0.52 2.91
CA LEU A 51 15.38 -0.26 1.65
C LEU A 51 16.91 -0.43 1.76
N GLY A 52 17.43 -0.78 2.95
CA GLY A 52 18.87 -0.94 3.17
C GLY A 52 19.68 0.37 3.12
N LEU A 53 19.03 1.50 3.40
CA LEU A 53 19.64 2.83 3.42
C LEU A 53 20.07 3.20 4.85
N GLU A 54 21.30 3.67 5.01
CA GLU A 54 21.76 4.19 6.30
C GLU A 54 21.16 5.58 6.59
N LEU A 55 20.75 5.83 7.84
CA LEU A 55 20.16 7.11 8.24
C LEU A 55 21.07 8.32 7.96
N ALA A 56 22.37 8.15 8.21
CA ALA A 56 23.38 9.17 7.95
C ALA A 56 23.52 9.51 6.45
N GLU A 57 23.09 8.60 5.57
CA GLU A 57 23.20 8.74 4.13
C GLU A 57 21.97 9.41 3.48
N LEU A 58 20.81 9.45 4.15
CA LEU A 58 19.57 9.94 3.54
C LEU A 58 19.70 11.39 3.04
N VAL A 59 20.21 12.28 3.89
CA VAL A 59 20.43 13.70 3.53
C VAL A 59 21.54 13.87 2.48
N PRO A 60 22.77 13.36 2.66
CA PRO A 60 23.83 13.56 1.68
C PRO A 60 23.55 12.87 0.34
N ARG A 61 22.80 11.75 0.31
CA ARG A 61 22.43 11.10 -0.95
C ARG A 61 21.19 11.70 -1.63
N LEU A 62 20.68 12.83 -1.10
CA LEU A 62 19.51 13.55 -1.64
C LEU A 62 18.28 12.64 -1.72
N PHE A 63 17.93 12.01 -0.59
CA PHE A 63 16.70 11.25 -0.47
C PHE A 63 15.47 12.13 -0.77
N ARG A 64 14.60 11.64 -1.65
CA ARG A 64 13.34 12.28 -2.02
C ARG A 64 12.27 11.22 -2.15
N MET A 65 11.05 11.56 -1.77
CA MET A 65 9.88 10.72 -1.97
C MET A 65 8.87 11.46 -2.83
N ALA A 66 8.26 10.77 -3.78
CA ALA A 66 7.14 11.26 -4.57
C ALA A 66 5.94 10.33 -4.40
N SER A 67 4.74 10.88 -4.34
CA SER A 67 3.49 10.12 -4.26
C SER A 67 2.71 10.30 -5.56
N LYS A 68 2.24 9.20 -6.14
CA LYS A 68 1.40 9.25 -7.35
C LYS A 68 -0.07 9.35 -6.94
N GLY A 69 -0.70 10.49 -7.22
CA GLY A 69 -2.14 10.69 -7.07
C GLY A 69 -2.64 10.92 -5.63
N GLY A 70 -1.76 10.89 -4.63
CA GLY A 70 -2.14 10.93 -3.21
C GLY A 70 -1.40 11.98 -2.37
N GLY A 71 -1.24 13.20 -2.89
CA GLY A 71 -0.79 14.39 -2.15
C GLY A 71 0.38 14.20 -1.17
N ASP A 72 0.43 15.06 -0.14
CA ASP A 72 1.32 14.93 1.02
C ASP A 72 0.64 14.10 2.13
N LEU A 73 0.04 12.95 1.79
CA LEU A 73 -0.62 12.06 2.76
C LEU A 73 0.36 11.36 3.69
N LEU A 74 1.52 10.98 3.14
CA LEU A 74 2.57 10.25 3.82
C LEU A 74 3.88 11.02 3.69
N GLU A 75 4.70 11.00 4.74
CA GLU A 75 6.00 11.68 4.77
C GLU A 75 7.05 10.83 5.47
N VAL A 76 8.32 11.03 5.12
CA VAL A 76 9.45 10.35 5.75
C VAL A 76 10.21 11.32 6.64
N ASN A 77 10.37 10.95 7.91
CA ASN A 77 11.24 11.67 8.82
C ASN A 77 12.70 11.25 8.57
N LEU A 78 13.49 12.14 7.97
CA LEU A 78 14.89 11.89 7.62
C LEU A 78 15.82 11.69 8.82
N GLN A 79 15.42 12.11 10.03
CA GLN A 79 16.25 11.94 11.23
C GLN A 79 16.24 10.49 11.74
N ASN A 80 15.13 9.77 11.53
CA ASN A 80 14.95 8.41 12.04
C ASN A 80 14.56 7.37 10.96
N GLY A 81 14.37 7.81 9.71
CA GLY A 81 14.08 6.96 8.56
C GLY A 81 12.71 6.28 8.61
N ILE A 82 11.74 6.91 9.28
CA ILE A 82 10.38 6.39 9.46
C ILE A 82 9.41 7.06 8.49
N LEU A 83 8.59 6.25 7.82
CA LEU A 83 7.41 6.70 7.08
C LEU A 83 6.24 6.85 8.06
N PHE A 84 5.57 8.01 8.01
CA PHE A 84 4.46 8.35 8.88
C PHE A 84 3.35 9.07 8.13
N VAL A 85 2.15 9.09 8.73
CA VAL A 85 0.97 9.78 8.20
C VAL A 85 1.10 11.29 8.40
N ASN A 86 1.06 12.06 7.32
CA ASN A 86 1.15 13.53 7.36
C ASN A 86 -0.23 14.21 7.31
N SER A 87 -1.20 13.66 6.60
CA SER A 87 -2.58 14.20 6.60
C SER A 87 -3.62 13.09 6.63
N ARG A 88 -4.88 13.45 6.92
CA ARG A 88 -5.99 12.50 7.05
C ARG A 88 -6.11 11.69 5.75
N ILE A 89 -6.11 10.38 5.88
CA ILE A 89 -6.31 9.43 4.78
C ILE A 89 -7.79 9.03 4.83
N ASP A 90 -8.53 9.43 3.81
CA ASP A 90 -9.95 9.12 3.61
C ASP A 90 -10.04 8.16 2.42
N ARG A 91 -10.39 6.89 2.67
CA ARG A 91 -10.32 5.84 1.64
C ARG A 91 -11.37 6.08 0.56
N GLU A 92 -12.55 6.57 0.94
CA GLU A 92 -13.65 6.90 0.04
C GLU A 92 -13.26 8.03 -0.92
N GLU A 93 -12.50 9.02 -0.46
CA GLU A 93 -11.99 10.08 -1.32
C GLU A 93 -10.89 9.58 -2.27
N LEU A 94 -9.99 8.70 -1.79
CA LEU A 94 -8.82 8.25 -2.54
C LEU A 94 -9.14 7.22 -3.62
N CYS A 95 -9.94 6.21 -3.30
CA CYS A 95 -10.23 5.08 -4.19
C CYS A 95 -11.74 4.79 -4.31
N GLY A 96 -12.60 5.54 -3.62
CA GLY A 96 -14.05 5.34 -3.67
C GLY A 96 -14.44 3.94 -3.19
N ARG A 97 -15.23 3.24 -4.01
CA ARG A 97 -15.69 1.88 -3.73
C ARG A 97 -14.79 0.78 -4.32
N GLY A 98 -13.51 1.08 -4.51
CA GLY A 98 -12.53 0.14 -5.05
C GLY A 98 -12.24 -1.00 -4.07
N LEU A 99 -12.22 -2.25 -4.54
CA LEU A 99 -11.93 -3.43 -3.71
C LEU A 99 -10.52 -3.39 -3.09
N GLU A 100 -9.57 -2.73 -3.77
CA GLU A 100 -8.21 -2.53 -3.32
C GLU A 100 -7.91 -1.03 -3.31
N CYS A 101 -7.24 -0.57 -2.25
CA CYS A 101 -6.86 0.81 -2.08
C CYS A 101 -5.40 0.92 -1.64
N SER A 102 -4.58 1.57 -2.45
CA SER A 102 -3.12 1.58 -2.28
C SER A 102 -2.51 2.91 -2.70
N ILE A 103 -1.69 3.49 -1.84
CA ILE A 103 -0.89 4.69 -2.14
C ILE A 103 0.45 4.24 -2.69
N HIS A 104 0.77 4.70 -3.90
CA HIS A 104 2.02 4.37 -4.59
C HIS A 104 3.06 5.46 -4.36
N LEU A 105 4.19 5.09 -3.77
CA LEU A 105 5.30 5.96 -3.45
C LEU A 105 6.54 5.58 -4.27
N GLU A 106 7.24 6.59 -4.77
CA GLU A 106 8.55 6.45 -5.40
C GLU A 106 9.60 7.10 -4.50
N VAL A 107 10.54 6.29 -4.01
CA VAL A 107 11.67 6.76 -3.24
C VAL A 107 12.89 6.85 -4.15
N ILE A 108 13.46 8.04 -4.23
CA ILE A 108 14.57 8.38 -5.12
C ILE A 108 15.76 8.82 -4.27
N VAL A 109 16.92 8.25 -4.55
CA VAL A 109 18.21 8.60 -3.93
C VAL A 109 19.19 8.89 -5.07
N GLU A 110 19.84 10.05 -5.14
CA GLU A 110 20.54 10.49 -6.35
C GLU A 110 22.03 10.07 -6.45
N ARG A 111 22.70 9.82 -5.32
CA ARG A 111 24.16 9.58 -5.29
C ARG A 111 24.54 8.23 -4.65
N PRO A 112 24.68 7.11 -5.41
CA PRO A 112 24.27 6.91 -6.81
C PRO A 112 22.74 6.85 -6.96
N LEU A 113 22.27 7.08 -8.19
CA LEU A 113 20.84 7.10 -8.51
C LEU A 113 20.22 5.72 -8.27
N GLN A 114 19.26 5.65 -7.36
CA GLN A 114 18.45 4.48 -7.04
C GLN A 114 16.99 4.92 -6.92
N VAL A 115 16.08 4.10 -7.45
CA VAL A 115 14.64 4.33 -7.39
C VAL A 115 13.99 3.08 -6.83
N PHE A 116 13.17 3.25 -5.81
CA PHE A 116 12.42 2.18 -5.16
C PHE A 116 10.93 2.47 -5.26
N HIS A 117 10.15 1.41 -5.50
CA HIS A 117 8.70 1.47 -5.53
C HIS A 117 8.17 0.91 -4.22
N VAL A 118 7.41 1.74 -3.49
CA VAL A 118 6.82 1.38 -2.20
C VAL A 118 5.32 1.50 -2.32
N GLU A 119 4.61 0.48 -1.84
CA GLU A 119 3.16 0.44 -1.86
C GLU A 119 2.62 0.42 -0.43
N VAL A 120 1.67 1.31 -0.15
CA VAL A 120 1.02 1.39 1.15
C VAL A 120 -0.45 1.11 0.98
N GLU A 121 -0.89 -0.05 1.44
CA GLU A 121 -2.29 -0.46 1.45
C GLU A 121 -3.07 0.35 2.50
N VAL A 122 -4.19 0.94 2.09
CA VAL A 122 -5.11 1.64 3.00
C VAL A 122 -6.16 0.64 3.46
N LYS A 123 -6.21 0.38 4.77
CA LYS A 123 -7.19 -0.51 5.38
C LYS A 123 -8.45 0.26 5.73
N ASP A 124 -9.58 -0.24 5.21
CA ASP A 124 -10.93 0.21 5.52
C ASP A 124 -11.21 0.10 7.03
N ILE A 125 -11.87 1.13 7.57
CA ILE A 125 -12.44 1.14 8.92
C ILE A 125 -13.94 1.41 8.78
N ASN A 126 -14.75 0.77 9.62
CA ASN A 126 -16.18 1.05 9.69
C ASN A 126 -16.44 2.41 10.38
N ASP A 127 -16.27 3.49 9.62
CA ASP A 127 -16.56 4.86 10.04
C ASP A 127 -17.75 5.48 9.28
N ASN A 128 -18.28 4.81 8.25
CA ASN A 128 -19.50 5.22 7.56
C ASN A 128 -20.70 4.33 7.94
N PRO A 129 -21.65 4.81 8.76
CA PRO A 129 -22.86 4.05 9.03
C PRO A 129 -23.76 3.94 7.79
N PRO A 130 -24.52 2.85 7.61
CA PRO A 130 -25.42 2.71 6.47
C PRO A 130 -26.52 3.78 6.50
N VAL A 131 -26.72 4.46 5.37
CA VAL A 131 -27.65 5.60 5.24
C VAL A 131 -28.77 5.30 4.24
N PHE A 132 -30.02 5.48 4.67
CA PHE A 132 -31.17 5.47 3.77
C PHE A 132 -31.27 6.79 3.00
N ARG A 133 -31.65 6.71 1.72
CA ARG A 133 -31.87 7.89 0.87
C ARG A 133 -32.93 8.85 1.42
N ALA A 134 -33.95 8.30 2.08
CA ALA A 134 -35.04 9.07 2.68
C ALA A 134 -35.19 8.71 4.17
N LYS A 135 -35.42 9.73 5.01
CA LYS A 135 -35.69 9.56 6.44
C LYS A 135 -37.04 8.89 6.73
N GLU A 136 -37.99 9.03 5.82
CA GLU A 136 -39.31 8.43 5.88
C GLU A 136 -39.65 7.87 4.49
N GLN A 137 -40.08 6.61 4.42
CA GLN A 137 -40.64 6.00 3.20
C GLN A 137 -42.11 5.66 3.44
N ARG A 138 -42.99 6.14 2.56
CA ARG A 138 -44.43 5.88 2.63
C ARG A 138 -44.84 4.93 1.51
N PHE A 139 -45.57 3.89 1.88
CA PHE A 139 -46.08 2.87 0.95
C PHE A 139 -47.60 2.91 0.93
N PHE A 140 -48.18 2.79 -0.26
CA PHE A 140 -49.63 2.65 -0.45
C PHE A 140 -49.93 1.24 -0.92
N ILE A 141 -50.52 0.44 -0.04
CA ILE A 141 -50.85 -0.96 -0.31
C ILE A 141 -52.36 -1.09 -0.43
N PRO A 142 -52.90 -1.59 -1.55
CA PRO A 142 -54.34 -1.81 -1.68
C PRO A 142 -54.77 -2.97 -0.77
N GLU A 143 -55.93 -2.86 -0.14
CA GLU A 143 -56.48 -3.91 0.73
C GLU A 143 -56.76 -5.23 0.01
N SER A 144 -57.01 -5.16 -1.31
CA SER A 144 -57.30 -6.33 -2.16
C SER A 144 -56.07 -7.13 -2.56
N ARG A 145 -54.92 -6.87 -1.94
CA ARG A 145 -53.67 -7.56 -2.26
C ARG A 145 -53.75 -9.02 -1.82
N LEU A 146 -53.26 -9.91 -2.67
CA LEU A 146 -53.16 -11.33 -2.35
C LEU A 146 -52.12 -11.58 -1.24
N LEU A 147 -52.33 -12.66 -0.48
CA LEU A 147 -51.31 -13.19 0.43
C LEU A 147 -50.01 -13.48 -0.34
N ASP A 148 -48.88 -13.45 0.38
CA ASP A 148 -47.53 -13.64 -0.16
C ASP A 148 -47.08 -12.59 -1.19
N SER A 149 -47.76 -11.45 -1.27
CA SER A 149 -47.31 -10.32 -2.08
C SER A 149 -46.07 -9.65 -1.47
N HIS A 150 -45.07 -9.36 -2.31
CA HIS A 150 -43.86 -8.65 -1.91
C HIS A 150 -43.89 -7.17 -2.31
N PHE A 151 -43.32 -6.32 -1.47
CA PHE A 151 -43.15 -4.89 -1.74
C PHE A 151 -41.68 -4.53 -1.57
N PRO A 152 -40.99 -4.07 -2.62
CA PRO A 152 -39.59 -3.70 -2.51
C PRO A 152 -39.45 -2.45 -1.64
N ILE A 153 -38.55 -2.52 -0.67
CA ILE A 153 -38.13 -1.38 0.16
C ILE A 153 -36.74 -0.97 -0.33
N GLU A 154 -36.51 0.32 -0.52
CA GLU A 154 -35.16 0.77 -0.85
C GLU A 154 -34.24 0.55 0.36
N GLY A 155 -33.16 -0.21 0.14
CA GLY A 155 -32.15 -0.47 1.15
C GLY A 155 -31.32 0.78 1.49
N ALA A 156 -30.58 0.69 2.60
CA ALA A 156 -29.55 1.67 2.93
C ALA A 156 -28.34 1.50 2.01
N ALA A 157 -27.62 2.59 1.79
CA ALA A 157 -26.32 2.58 1.14
C ALA A 157 -25.24 2.73 2.20
N ASP A 158 -24.21 1.88 2.11
CA ASP A 158 -22.99 1.96 2.91
C ASP A 158 -21.83 2.38 1.99
N ALA A 159 -20.90 3.17 2.50
CA ALA A 159 -19.71 3.58 1.78
C ALA A 159 -18.54 2.62 2.00
N ASP A 160 -18.52 1.95 3.16
CA ASP A 160 -17.48 1.01 3.56
C ASP A 160 -17.51 -0.26 2.70
N ILE A 161 -16.37 -0.95 2.61
CA ILE A 161 -16.22 -2.15 1.78
C ILE A 161 -15.79 -3.33 2.65
N GLY A 162 -16.68 -4.29 2.84
CA GLY A 162 -16.40 -5.48 3.63
C GLY A 162 -17.62 -6.37 3.82
N ILE A 163 -17.48 -7.34 4.73
CA ILE A 163 -18.58 -8.15 5.27
C ILE A 163 -18.89 -7.65 6.69
#